data_AF-A0A329R969-F1
#
_entry.id   AF-A0A329R969-F1
#
_cell.length_a   1.000
_cell.length_b   1.000
_cell.length_c   1.000
_cell.angle_alpha   90.00
_cell.angle_beta   90.00
_cell.angle_gamma   90.00
#
_symmetry.space_group_name_H-M   'P 1'
#
loop_
_entity.id
_entity.type
_entity.pdbx_description
1 polymer ?
#
loop_
_entity_poly.entity_id
_entity_poly.type
_entity_poly.pdbx_seq_one_letter_code
_entity_poly.pdbx_strand_id
1 'polypeptide(L)' 'MLQRYHRISPQIKTVEAVEELEPTGPSHRKFLVLLEPMKKFQSVSKKLQCDTIDLADVRLL' A
#
# COMPACT_ATOMS: atom_id res chain seq x y z
N MET A 1 14.65 24.20 26.44
CA MET A 1 13.83 24.27 25.21
C MET A 1 14.66 24.12 23.94
N LEU A 2 15.64 24.99 23.68
CA LEU A 2 16.46 24.98 22.45
C LEU A 2 17.27 23.69 22.20
N GLN A 3 17.91 23.12 23.23
CA GLN A 3 18.68 21.88 23.07
C GLN A 3 17.82 20.69 22.62
N ARG A 4 16.57 20.61 23.11
CA ARG A 4 15.63 19.58 22.69
C ARG A 4 15.21 19.80 21.24
N TYR A 5 14.92 21.03 20.85
CA TYR A 5 14.59 21.40 19.47
C TYR A 5 15.73 21.06 18.49
N HIS A 6 16.97 21.39 18.83
CA HIS A 6 18.13 21.06 17.98
C HIS A 6 18.31 19.55 17.78
N ARG A 7 17.99 18.76 18.81
CA ARG A 7 18.07 17.29 18.76
C ARG A 7 17.00 16.66 17.86
N ILE A 8 15.80 17.24 17.80
CA ILE A 8 14.66 16.69 17.05
C ILE A 8 14.48 17.31 15.66
N SER A 9 15.05 18.49 15.41
CA SER A 9 14.94 19.22 14.14
C SER A 9 15.31 18.38 12.89
N PRO A 10 16.36 17.55 12.91
CA PRO A 10 16.67 16.68 11.76
C PRO A 10 15.58 15.63 11.49
N GLN A 11 14.97 15.08 12.56
CA GLN A 11 13.89 14.11 12.43
C GLN A 11 12.57 14.77 11.99
N ILE A 12 12.33 16.01 12.39
CA ILE A 12 11.17 16.80 11.91
C ILE A 12 11.26 17.01 10.40
N LYS A 13 12.45 17.36 9.88
CA LYS A 13 12.67 17.54 8.43
C LYS A 13 12.46 16.25 7.63
N THR A 14 12.80 15.09 8.18
CA THR A 14 12.51 13.80 7.52
C THR A 14 11.03 13.48 7.49
N VAL A 15 10.26 13.87 8.51
CA VAL A 15 8.80 13.69 8.52
C VAL A 15 8.14 14.65 7.53
N GLU A 16 8.55 15.91 7.51
CA GLU A 16 8.06 16.92 6.56
C GLU A 16 8.33 16.50 5.09
N ALA A 17 9.53 15.98 4.80
CA ALA A 17 9.84 15.45 3.47
C ALA A 17 9.01 14.21 3.09
N VAL A 18 8.53 13.44 4.07
CA VAL A 18 7.65 12.28 3.83
C VAL A 18 6.20 12.74 3.60
N GLU A 19 5.74 13.77 4.30
CA GLU A 19 4.43 14.41 4.05
C GLU A 19 4.35 15.03 2.65
N GLU A 20 5.43 15.64 2.15
CA GLU A 20 5.50 16.14 0.77
C GLU A 20 5.45 15.02 -0.29
N LEU A 21 5.93 13.82 0.08
CA LEU A 21 5.88 12.62 -0.76
C LEU A 21 4.58 11.85 -0.60
N GLU A 22 3.71 12.23 0.35
CA GLU A 22 2.38 11.64 0.42
C GLU A 22 1.62 12.00 -0.85
N PRO A 23 1.13 11.01 -1.60
CA PRO A 23 0.40 11.28 -2.81
C PRO A 23 -0.82 12.13 -2.46
N THR A 24 -0.84 13.38 -2.90
CA THR A 24 -1.95 14.30 -2.62
C THR A 24 -3.22 13.85 -3.36
N GLY A 25 -4.38 14.31 -2.89
CA GLY A 25 -5.75 13.87 -3.24
C GLY A 25 -5.92 13.06 -4.55
N PRO A 26 -5.62 13.59 -5.74
CA PRO A 26 -5.77 12.87 -7.01
C PRO A 26 -4.88 11.61 -7.13
N SER A 27 -3.64 11.68 -6.69
CA SER A 27 -2.70 10.56 -6.67
C SER A 27 -3.09 9.53 -5.61
N HIS A 28 -3.52 9.98 -4.42
CA HIS A 28 -4.06 9.08 -3.39
C HIS A 28 -5.26 8.28 -3.91
N ARG A 29 -6.21 8.96 -4.56
CA ARG A 29 -7.39 8.31 -5.16
C ARG A 29 -7.00 7.28 -6.23
N LYS A 30 -6.01 7.58 -7.07
CA LYS A 30 -5.48 6.60 -8.04
C LYS A 30 -4.90 5.36 -7.35
N PHE A 31 -4.15 5.54 -6.26
CA PHE A 31 -3.64 4.41 -5.48
C PHE A 31 -4.77 3.59 -4.84
N LEU A 32 -5.80 4.22 -4.29
CA LEU A 32 -6.96 3.51 -3.74
C LEU A 32 -7.70 2.70 -4.81
N VAL A 33 -7.89 3.27 -6.01
CA VAL A 33 -8.49 2.60 -7.15
C VAL A 33 -7.65 1.40 -7.61
N LEU A 34 -6.31 1.48 -7.54
CA LEU A 34 -5.43 0.35 -7.86
C LEU A 34 -5.37 -0.70 -6.75
N LEU A 35 -5.52 -0.31 -5.49
CA LEU A 35 -5.54 -1.20 -4.33
C LEU A 35 -6.78 -2.10 -4.28
N GLU A 36 -7.91 -1.62 -4.79
CA GLU A 36 -9.17 -2.38 -4.79
C GLU A 36 -9.08 -3.68 -5.62
N PRO A 37 -8.60 -3.67 -6.89
CA PRO A 37 -8.29 -4.88 -7.65
C PRO A 37 -7.24 -5.79 -7.01
N MET A 38 -6.23 -5.23 -6.32
CA MET A 38 -5.19 -6.03 -5.65
C MET A 38 -5.75 -6.98 -4.59
N LYS A 39 -6.83 -6.59 -3.90
CA LYS A 39 -7.54 -7.48 -2.95
C LYS A 39 -8.14 -8.69 -3.65
N LYS A 40 -8.68 -8.52 -4.86
CA LYS A 40 -9.20 -9.62 -5.69
C LYS A 40 -8.07 -10.57 -6.09
N PHE A 41 -6.93 -10.04 -6.53
CA PHE A 41 -5.77 -10.86 -6.88
C PHE A 41 -5.24 -11.67 -5.69
N GLN A 42 -5.23 -11.12 -4.49
CA GLN A 42 -4.85 -11.87 -3.30
C GLN A 42 -5.78 -13.08 -3.04
N SER A 43 -7.08 -12.91 -3.26
CA SER A 43 -8.06 -14.00 -3.14
C SER A 43 -7.88 -15.06 -4.23
N VAL A 44 -7.68 -14.64 -5.48
CA VAL A 44 -7.42 -15.55 -6.61
C VAL A 44 -6.12 -16.32 -6.41
N SER A 45 -5.03 -15.65 -6.04
CA SER A 45 -3.75 -16.30 -5.77
C SER A 45 -3.84 -17.36 -4.67
N LYS A 46 -4.58 -17.08 -3.58
CA LYS A 46 -4.81 -18.08 -2.52
C LYS A 46 -5.56 -19.31 -3.02
N LYS A 47 -6.56 -19.13 -3.90
CA LYS A 47 -7.31 -20.25 -4.48
C LYS A 47 -6.47 -21.05 -5.46
N LEU A 48 -5.67 -20.39 -6.30
CA LEU A 48 -4.76 -21.04 -7.24
C LEU A 48 -3.64 -21.83 -6.54
N GLN A 49 -3.25 -21.42 -5.33
CA GLN A 49 -2.27 -22.12 -4.49
C GLN A 49 -2.85 -23.28 -3.68
N CYS A 50 -4.16 -23.54 -3.77
CA CYS A 50 -4.81 -24.63 -3.05
C CYS A 50 -4.65 -25.94 -3.82
N ASP A 51 -4.10 -26.98 -3.20
CA ASP A 51 -3.82 -28.29 -3.85
C ASP A 51 -5.09 -29.00 -4.39
N THR A 52 -6.27 -28.54 -3.97
CA THR A 52 -7.56 -29.12 -4.34
C THR A 52 -8.24 -28.42 -5.52
N ILE A 53 -7.61 -27.43 -6.15
CA ILE A 53 -8.20 -26.70 -7.27
C ILE A 53 -8.06 -27.49 -8.57
N ASP A 54 -9.17 -27.69 -9.29
CA ASP A 54 -9.13 -28.32 -10.61
C ASP A 54 -9.00 -27.28 -11.73
N LEU A 55 -8.54 -27.71 -12.91
CA LEU A 55 -8.44 -26.88 -14.12
C LEU A 55 -9.79 -26.27 -14.53
N ALA A 56 -10.90 -26.94 -14.24
CA ALA A 56 -12.24 -26.41 -14.45
C ALA A 56 -12.53 -25.19 -13.54
N ASP A 57 -12.09 -25.26 -12.28
CA ASP A 57 -12.27 -24.18 -11.30
C ASP A 57 -11.42 -22.95 -11.63
N VAL A 58 -10.22 -23.15 -12.18
CA VAL A 58 -9.33 -22.04 -12.63
C VAL A 58 -10.02 -21.15 -13.67
N ARG A 59 -10.87 -21.71 -14.54
CA ARG A 59 -11.61 -20.93 -15.55
C ARG A 59 -12.70 -20.04 -14.96
N LEU A 60 -13.09 -20.27 -13.70
CA LEU A 60 -14.17 -19.56 -13.01
C LEU A 60 -13.66 -18.52 -11.98
N LEU A 61 -12.34 -18.41 -11.79
CA LEU A 61 -11.69 -17.44 -10.90
C LEU A 61 -11.37 -16.10 -11.58
#